data_AF-A0A1M7CTT3-F1
#
_entry.id   AF-A0A1M7CTT3-F1
#
_cell.length_a   1.000
_cell.length_b   1.000
_cell.length_c   1.000
_cell.angle_alpha   90.00
_cell.angle_beta   90.00
_cell.angle_gamma   90.00
#
_symmetry.space_group_name_H-M   'P 1'
#
loop_
_entity.id
_entity.type
_entity.pdbx_description
1 polymer ?
#
loop_
_entity_poly.entity_id
_entity_poly.type
_entity_poly.pdbx_seq_one_letter_code
_entity_poly.pdbx_strand_id
1 'polypeptide(L)'
;MAGDVDAVTVNVFKGASKIVAMGLRGRIVPLDQPLSREALHVVISKNHWRGTTHLYRMNAGLKALRESGRYVEIMQRHLGIFLQQLN
;
A
#
# COMPACT_ATOMS: atom_id res chain seq x y z
N MET A 1 -10.68 -25.29 -0.63
CA MET A 1 -10.21 -23.94 -0.31
C MET A 1 -11.16 -23.13 0.54
N ALA A 2 -12.48 -23.10 0.29
CA ALA A 2 -13.38 -22.53 1.31
C ALA A 2 -13.35 -23.42 2.56
N GLY A 3 -12.84 -22.89 3.69
CA GLY A 3 -12.73 -23.59 4.96
C GLY A 3 -11.37 -24.27 5.23
N ASP A 4 -10.38 -24.14 4.33
CA ASP A 4 -9.07 -24.81 4.52
C ASP A 4 -8.14 -24.01 5.46
N VAL A 5 -8.46 -22.75 5.75
CA VAL A 5 -7.66 -21.85 6.61
C VAL A 5 -8.56 -20.99 7.50
N ASP A 6 -8.12 -20.75 8.72
CA ASP A 6 -8.83 -19.90 9.71
C ASP A 6 -8.49 -18.41 9.57
N ALA A 7 -7.30 -18.10 9.04
CA ALA A 7 -6.82 -16.73 8.89
C ALA A 7 -5.84 -16.58 7.72
N VAL A 8 -5.70 -15.35 7.22
CA VAL A 8 -4.73 -14.99 6.19
C VAL A 8 -4.07 -13.65 6.56
N THR A 9 -2.76 -13.55 6.38
CA THR A 9 -2.03 -12.30 6.59
C THR A 9 -1.78 -11.62 5.26
N VAL A 10 -2.31 -10.40 5.11
CA VAL A 10 -2.14 -9.57 3.92
C VAL A 10 -2.04 -8.10 4.33
N ASN A 11 -1.51 -7.28 3.43
CA ASN A 11 -1.58 -5.83 3.59
C ASN A 11 -3.05 -5.37 3.69
N VAL A 12 -3.31 -4.39 4.57
CA VAL A 12 -4.65 -3.88 4.88
C VAL A 12 -5.46 -3.46 3.65
N PHE A 13 -4.84 -2.79 2.67
CA PHE A 13 -5.54 -2.33 1.46
C PHE A 13 -5.97 -3.51 0.57
N LYS A 14 -5.11 -4.54 0.46
CA LYS A 14 -5.42 -5.77 -0.26
C LYS A 14 -6.49 -6.59 0.45
N GLY A 15 -6.43 -6.67 1.77
CA GLY A 15 -7.43 -7.37 2.58
C GLY A 15 -8.81 -6.76 2.41
N ALA A 16 -8.95 -5.45 2.63
CA ALA A 16 -10.22 -4.76 2.51
C ALA A 16 -10.83 -4.87 1.10
N SER A 17 -10.04 -4.66 0.05
CA SER A 17 -10.53 -4.80 -1.34
C SER A 17 -10.97 -6.23 -1.68
N LYS A 18 -10.28 -7.26 -1.16
CA LYS A 18 -10.69 -8.67 -1.38
C LYS A 18 -11.96 -9.03 -0.62
N ILE A 19 -12.13 -8.55 0.60
CA ILE A 19 -13.36 -8.77 1.37
C ILE A 19 -14.57 -8.23 0.61
N VAL A 20 -14.46 -7.02 0.05
CA VAL A 20 -15.53 -6.42 -0.77
C VAL A 20 -15.75 -7.18 -2.07
N ALA A 21 -14.68 -7.38 -2.86
CA ALA A 21 -14.77 -8.01 -4.18
C ALA A 21 -15.29 -9.45 -4.14
N MET A 22 -15.13 -10.16 -3.01
CA MET A 22 -15.60 -11.53 -2.83
C MET A 22 -16.92 -11.62 -2.04
N GLY A 23 -17.53 -10.49 -1.65
CA GLY A 23 -18.78 -10.49 -0.87
C GLY A 23 -18.64 -11.09 0.54
N LEU A 24 -17.48 -10.93 1.17
CA LEU A 24 -17.15 -11.54 2.46
C LEU A 24 -17.39 -10.62 3.66
N ARG A 25 -18.03 -9.46 3.46
CA ARG A 25 -18.40 -8.54 4.54
C ARG A 25 -19.26 -9.29 5.58
N GLY A 26 -18.96 -9.09 6.87
CA GLY A 26 -19.63 -9.77 7.98
C GLY A 26 -19.23 -11.23 8.20
N ARG A 27 -18.47 -11.84 7.27
CA ARG A 27 -17.94 -13.22 7.40
C ARG A 27 -16.45 -13.25 7.73
N ILE A 28 -15.70 -12.28 7.23
CA ILE A 28 -14.29 -12.09 7.53
C ILE A 28 -14.13 -10.75 8.23
N VAL A 29 -13.44 -10.76 9.37
CA VAL A 29 -13.18 -9.57 10.19
C VAL A 29 -11.68 -9.31 10.19
N PRO A 30 -11.23 -8.11 9.77
CA PRO A 30 -9.83 -7.73 9.93
C PRO A 30 -9.51 -7.53 11.42
N LEU A 31 -8.29 -7.88 11.83
CA LEU A 31 -7.81 -7.60 13.20
C LEU A 31 -7.44 -6.12 13.33
N ASP A 32 -7.81 -5.49 14.45
CA ASP A 32 -7.53 -4.07 14.72
C ASP A 32 -6.03 -3.79 14.89
N GLN A 33 -5.31 -4.72 15.53
CA GLN A 33 -3.87 -4.59 15.72
C GLN A 33 -3.12 -5.13 14.50
N PRO A 34 -2.31 -4.31 13.81
CA PRO A 34 -1.49 -4.80 12.72
C PRO A 34 -0.37 -5.70 13.26
N LEU A 35 -0.11 -6.81 12.56
CA LEU A 35 0.98 -7.73 12.90
C LEU A 35 2.36 -7.09 12.68
N SER A 36 2.51 -6.28 11.63
CA SER A 36 3.72 -5.52 11.36
C SER A 36 3.40 -4.21 10.66
N ARG A 37 4.36 -3.28 10.68
CA ARG A 37 4.32 -2.02 9.93
C ARG A 37 5.49 -2.01 8.95
N GLU A 38 5.16 -2.13 7.67
CA GLU A 38 6.15 -2.15 6.60
C GLU A 38 6.14 -0.84 5.82
N ALA A 39 7.32 -0.27 5.57
CA ALA A 39 7.47 0.82 4.62
C ALA A 39 7.63 0.28 3.20
N LEU A 40 6.93 0.91 2.24
CA LEU A 40 7.10 0.60 0.82
C LEU A 40 8.34 1.33 0.29
N HIS A 41 9.23 0.57 -0.36
CA HIS A 41 10.46 1.08 -0.92
C HIS A 41 10.47 0.90 -2.44
N VAL A 42 11.07 1.87 -3.13
CA VAL A 42 11.43 1.71 -4.54
C VAL A 42 12.72 0.92 -4.61
N VAL A 43 12.72 -0.19 -5.34
CA VAL A 43 13.89 -1.07 -5.50
C VAL A 43 14.48 -0.89 -6.88
N ILE A 44 15.81 -0.84 -6.97
CA ILE A 44 16.54 -0.85 -8.24
C ILE A 44 17.56 -1.98 -8.26
N SER A 45 17.83 -2.53 -9.45
CA SER A 45 18.91 -3.49 -9.64
C SER A 45 20.26 -2.87 -9.30
N LYS A 46 21.08 -3.60 -8.55
CA LYS A 46 22.47 -3.21 -8.22
C LYS A 46 23.36 -3.13 -9.46
N ASN A 47 23.05 -3.89 -10.50
CA ASN A 47 23.84 -3.95 -11.74
C ASN A 47 23.34 -2.95 -12.80
N HIS A 48 22.35 -2.12 -12.46
CA HIS A 48 21.89 -1.09 -13.39
C HIS A 48 22.96 -0.01 -13.52
N TRP A 49 23.43 0.24 -14.75
CA TRP A 49 24.50 1.21 -15.04
C TRP A 49 24.24 2.64 -14.54
N ARG A 50 22.95 3.00 -14.35
CA ARG A 50 22.49 4.27 -13.73
C ARG A 50 21.80 4.11 -12.37
N GLY A 51 22.01 2.99 -11.68
CA GLY A 51 21.30 2.65 -10.43
C GLY A 51 21.32 3.78 -9.39
N THR A 52 22.52 4.26 -9.07
CA THR A 52 22.74 5.36 -8.13
C THR A 52 22.04 6.65 -8.56
N THR A 53 22.12 7.02 -9.85
CA THR A 53 21.47 8.23 -10.37
C THR A 53 19.95 8.16 -10.26
N HIS A 54 19.34 7.02 -10.57
CA HIS A 54 17.89 6.85 -10.46
C HIS A 54 17.44 6.88 -9.00
N LEU A 55 18.15 6.21 -8.09
CA LEU A 55 17.86 6.28 -6.65
C LEU A 55 17.93 7.71 -6.14
N TYR A 56 18.98 8.46 -6.51
CA TYR A 56 19.13 9.85 -6.10
C TYR A 56 17.97 10.71 -6.61
N ARG A 57 17.63 10.61 -7.90
CA ARG A 57 16.52 11.37 -8.50
C ARG A 57 15.18 11.05 -7.82
N MET A 58 14.90 9.78 -7.56
CA MET A 58 13.67 9.36 -6.87
C MET A 58 13.61 9.94 -5.45
N ASN A 59 14.67 9.80 -4.67
CA ASN A 59 14.70 10.29 -3.29
C ASN A 59 14.64 11.81 -3.21
N ALA A 60 15.35 12.53 -4.10
CA ALA A 60 15.31 13.98 -4.17
C ALA A 60 13.91 14.49 -4.56
N GLY A 61 13.27 13.86 -5.55
CA GLY A 61 11.89 14.19 -5.94
C GLY A 61 10.89 13.93 -4.81
N LEU A 62 11.01 12.79 -4.11
CA LEU A 62 10.15 12.49 -2.97
C LEU A 62 10.34 13.49 -1.82
N LYS A 63 11.58 13.92 -1.57
CA LYS A 63 11.88 14.96 -0.57
C LYS A 63 11.19 16.28 -0.95
N ALA A 64 11.34 16.73 -2.19
CA ALA A 64 10.70 17.95 -2.67
C ALA A 64 9.16 17.89 -2.61
N LEU A 65 8.56 16.73 -2.89
CA LEU A 65 7.12 16.52 -2.73
C LEU A 65 6.66 16.63 -1.28
N ARG A 66 7.47 16.15 -0.32
CA ARG A 66 7.18 16.28 1.11
C ARG A 66 7.30 17.72 1.59
N GLU A 67 8.37 18.42 1.20
CA GLU A 67 8.62 19.81 1.57
C GLU A 67 7.56 20.76 1.00
N SER A 68 7.04 20.48 -0.20
CA SER A 68 5.97 21.27 -0.82
C SER A 68 4.56 20.94 -0.32
N GLY A 69 4.38 19.96 0.56
CA GLY A 69 3.06 19.50 1.02
C GLY A 69 2.27 18.63 0.01
N ARG A 70 2.64 18.67 -1.28
CA ARG A 70 1.99 17.91 -2.37
C ARG A 70 1.97 16.40 -2.14
N TYR A 71 2.92 15.87 -1.37
CA TYR A 71 2.91 14.46 -0.96
C TYR A 71 1.60 14.08 -0.27
N VAL A 72 1.13 14.91 0.65
CA VAL A 72 -0.10 14.63 1.42
C VAL A 72 -1.32 14.71 0.50
N GLU A 73 -1.38 15.69 -0.40
CA GLU A 73 -2.47 15.84 -1.38
C GLU A 73 -2.60 14.61 -2.27
N ILE A 74 -1.48 14.09 -2.79
CA ILE A 74 -1.44 12.88 -3.61
C ILE A 74 -1.96 11.70 -2.78
N MET A 75 -1.44 11.52 -1.56
CA MET A 75 -1.87 10.43 -0.69
C MET A 75 -3.38 10.49 -0.42
N GLN A 76 -3.90 11.66 -0.08
CA GLN A 76 -5.32 11.85 0.25
C GLN A 76 -6.20 11.55 -0.95
N ARG A 77 -5.81 11.99 -2.15
CA ARG A 77 -6.52 11.67 -3.40
C ARG A 77 -6.61 10.16 -3.61
N HIS A 78 -5.50 9.44 -3.49
CA HIS A 78 -5.48 7.99 -3.70
C HIS A 78 -6.25 7.23 -2.61
N LEU A 79 -6.16 7.67 -1.35
CA LEU A 79 -6.96 7.10 -0.27
C LEU A 79 -8.45 7.33 -0.49
N GLY A 80 -8.84 8.52 -0.97
CA GLY A 80 -10.23 8.82 -1.32
C GLY A 80 -10.78 7.91 -2.41
N ILE A 81 -10.02 7.70 -3.50
CA ILE A 81 -10.38 6.77 -4.57
C ILE A 81 -10.55 5.34 -4.02
N PHE A 82 -9.62 4.90 -3.17
CA PHE A 82 -9.68 3.58 -2.56
C PHE A 82 -10.94 3.41 -1.69
N LEU A 83 -11.26 4.38 -0.84
CA LEU A 83 -12.45 4.32 0.00
C LEU A 83 -13.74 4.33 -0.82
N GLN A 84 -13.80 5.09 -1.92
CA GLN A 84 -14.95 5.06 -2.84
C GLN A 84 -15.16 3.70 -3.48
N GLN A 85 -14.08 2.96 -3.79
CA GLN A 85 -14.17 1.60 -4.32
C GLN A 85 -14.63 0.56 -3.28
N LEU A 86 -14.51 0.89 -1.99
CA LEU A 86 -14.94 0.04 -0.88
C LEU A 86 -16.38 0.31 -0.42
N ASN A 87 -17.06 1.33 -0.95
CA ASN A 87 -18.47 1.59 -0.67
C ASN A 87 -19.32 0.84 -1.70
#